data_AF-A0AA43Q1I1-F1
#
_entry.id   AF-A0AA43Q1I1-F1
#
_cell.length_a   1.000
_cell.length_b   1.000
_cell.length_c   1.000
_cell.angle_alpha   90.00
_cell.angle_beta   90.00
_cell.angle_gamma   90.00
#
_symmetry.space_group_name_H-M   'P 1'
#
loop_
_entity.id
_entity.type
_entity.pdbx_description
1 polymer ?
#
loop_
_entity_poly.entity_id
_entity_poly.type
_entity_poly.pdbx_seq_one_letter_code
_entity_poly.pdbx_strand_id
1 'polypeptide(L)'
;MYKLISAKILQLHSKQAPATGIGLFRIFYGLITLQEIIFLLYFNHLIFDPIPYIDIEFPMIPFFLCLWGVIAAFIVTGYRYQFAMTCNYIIWIVFVNFTPMQRDFDGGFDLFMIGTGFFLLFMPGDRAFSIDNLRHKLSTPFTHYSTYPKPTVSALAYYLPVAICLGFLYFDSAIHKMFAEHWLNGLGTWLPATQPYYVSAIDMSYLLNNKLLQNILSYTILIFQFTFIFFFNRRQLRIVYLLIGLMLHLGITLSFNIYPFGLGMLIFYTLLIPFKWWRCIGRLMTANEPSLTVFYDQLCPLCNRTVLIINHFDIFGRIVFKNAQEHAIHYPALASINNETLLTDLYALDRNNRIYSGVDTYSQIFIKMRYLFPLGIILSLPGIHQLALKKYRSIADTRNRVPCTSTCLTLQALPDTTFYHQFAEGIAAQKPKAFSRRLTKILIALLVLQLNSSIHYGLIYRLNADSPQNPISQASNAVLMVSQTFLGITPHALYLHDHFAGYDHILAITYTDQNGSEHWLPFVNEQGRLLSPNWGRVHSMWANIAVTPNIDNKRLHKFIMKVTAFWGINCGLNLDNVVFNIKLKKISAPSHWVHDQLHKNFTSPWSTIGTAKWTDQKISVDLPDNINQL
;
A
#
# COMPACT_ATOMS: atom_id res chain seq x y z
N MET A 1 -30.08 -4.56 -17.38
CA MET A 1 -28.90 -4.36 -16.49
C MET A 1 -29.10 -4.89 -15.06
N TYR A 2 -30.04 -4.36 -14.28
CA TYR A 2 -30.24 -4.70 -12.85
C TYR A 2 -30.34 -6.22 -12.56
N LYS A 3 -31.22 -6.95 -13.27
CA LYS A 3 -31.41 -8.41 -13.08
C LYS A 3 -30.11 -9.19 -13.34
N LEU A 4 -29.32 -8.79 -14.33
CA LEU A 4 -28.06 -9.44 -14.69
C LEU A 4 -27.00 -9.24 -13.60
N ILE A 5 -26.86 -8.02 -13.08
CA ILE A 5 -25.92 -7.72 -11.97
C ILE A 5 -26.33 -8.52 -10.72
N SER A 6 -27.61 -8.52 -10.38
CA SER A 6 -28.14 -9.25 -9.21
C SER A 6 -27.90 -10.76 -9.32
N ALA A 7 -28.15 -11.36 -10.49
CA ALA A 7 -27.87 -12.77 -10.73
C ALA A 7 -26.36 -13.07 -10.61
N LYS A 8 -25.51 -12.19 -11.14
CA LYS A 8 -24.05 -12.34 -11.08
C LYS A 8 -23.51 -12.24 -9.66
N ILE A 9 -24.04 -11.31 -8.86
CA ILE A 9 -23.74 -11.18 -7.42
C ILE A 9 -24.05 -12.48 -6.70
N LEU A 10 -25.23 -13.06 -6.92
CA LEU A 10 -25.62 -14.30 -6.26
C LEU A 10 -24.70 -15.47 -6.66
N GLN A 11 -24.35 -15.56 -7.94
CA GLN A 11 -23.42 -16.59 -8.45
C GLN A 11 -22.02 -16.46 -7.85
N LEU A 12 -21.49 -15.24 -7.76
CA LEU A 12 -20.16 -15.00 -7.19
C LEU A 12 -20.17 -15.13 -5.67
N HIS A 13 -21.28 -14.77 -5.03
CA HIS A 13 -21.44 -14.88 -3.59
C HIS A 13 -21.36 -16.33 -3.12
N SER A 14 -22.11 -17.22 -3.78
CA SER A 14 -22.16 -18.65 -3.45
C SER A 14 -20.87 -19.41 -3.74
N LYS A 15 -20.01 -18.87 -4.62
CA LYS A 15 -18.72 -19.47 -4.95
C LYS A 15 -17.68 -19.13 -3.88
N GLN A 16 -17.18 -20.16 -3.19
CA GLN A 16 -16.10 -20.03 -2.23
C GLN A 16 -14.71 -20.04 -2.89
N ALA A 17 -13.78 -19.28 -2.32
CA ALA A 17 -12.39 -19.16 -2.73
C ALA A 17 -11.46 -19.12 -1.49
N PRO A 18 -10.19 -19.55 -1.59
CA PRO A 18 -9.24 -19.44 -0.48
C PRO A 18 -9.06 -17.98 -0.02
N ALA A 19 -8.91 -17.73 1.28
CA ALA A 19 -8.71 -16.37 1.81
C ALA A 19 -7.28 -15.80 1.61
N THR A 20 -6.34 -16.61 1.13
CA THR A 20 -4.90 -16.27 1.00
C THR A 20 -4.65 -14.94 0.29
N GLY A 21 -5.30 -14.70 -0.85
CA GLY A 21 -5.10 -13.46 -1.62
C GLY A 21 -5.64 -12.23 -0.91
N ILE A 22 -6.75 -12.36 -0.15
CA ILE A 22 -7.30 -11.27 0.66
C ILE A 22 -6.36 -10.91 1.81
N GLY A 23 -5.78 -11.91 2.48
CA GLY A 23 -4.79 -11.68 3.54
C GLY A 23 -3.55 -10.94 3.01
N LEU A 24 -3.04 -11.33 1.85
CA LEU A 24 -1.91 -10.65 1.21
C LEU A 24 -2.27 -9.23 0.76
N PHE A 25 -3.45 -9.03 0.16
CA PHE A 25 -3.95 -7.71 -0.21
C PHE A 25 -4.00 -6.76 1.00
N ARG A 26 -4.52 -7.22 2.14
CA ARG A 26 -4.51 -6.48 3.41
C ARG A 26 -3.09 -6.14 3.88
N ILE A 27 -2.18 -7.12 3.87
CA ILE A 27 -0.78 -6.91 4.26
C ILE A 27 -0.14 -5.81 3.42
N PHE A 28 -0.24 -5.90 2.09
CA PHE A 28 0.38 -4.91 1.20
C PHE A 28 -0.25 -3.53 1.32
N TYR A 29 -1.58 -3.43 1.49
CA TYR A 29 -2.24 -2.16 1.78
C TYR A 29 -1.69 -1.52 3.06
N GLY A 30 -1.56 -2.29 4.14
CA GLY A 30 -1.01 -1.82 5.41
C GLY A 30 0.47 -1.41 5.30
N LEU A 31 1.28 -2.14 4.53
CA LEU A 31 2.69 -1.81 4.30
C LEU A 31 2.87 -0.52 3.50
N ILE A 32 2.06 -0.30 2.46
CA ILE A 32 2.09 0.95 1.70
C ILE A 32 1.62 2.12 2.58
N THR A 33 0.62 1.90 3.42
CA THR A 33 0.17 2.93 4.38
C THR A 33 1.29 3.28 5.37
N LEU A 34 2.01 2.29 5.91
CA LEU A 34 3.18 2.54 6.77
C LEU A 34 4.28 3.31 6.06
N GLN A 35 4.57 2.94 4.81
CA GLN A 35 5.56 3.65 3.99
C GLN A 35 5.18 5.13 3.81
N GLU A 36 3.91 5.42 3.54
CA GLU A 36 3.43 6.80 3.43
C GLU A 36 3.53 7.55 4.76
N ILE A 37 3.20 6.91 5.89
CA ILE A 37 3.33 7.52 7.21
C ILE A 37 4.80 7.86 7.52
N ILE A 38 5.74 6.98 7.17
CA ILE A 38 7.19 7.25 7.31
C ILE A 38 7.59 8.45 6.45
N PHE A 39 7.08 8.53 5.21
CA PHE A 39 7.30 9.66 4.33
C PHE A 39 6.76 10.98 4.92
N LEU A 40 5.53 10.96 5.45
CA LEU A 40 4.90 12.12 6.10
C LEU A 40 5.65 12.54 7.36
N LEU A 41 6.19 11.59 8.14
CA LEU A 41 7.04 11.90 9.29
C LEU A 41 8.33 12.61 8.88
N TYR A 42 8.97 12.16 7.79
CA TYR A 42 10.18 12.79 7.28
C TYR A 42 9.91 14.22 6.76
N PHE A 43 8.83 14.40 5.99
CA PHE A 43 8.46 15.69 5.40
C PHE A 43 7.47 16.51 6.24
N ASN A 44 7.32 16.22 7.54
CA ASN A 44 6.24 16.82 8.34
C ASN A 44 6.31 18.36 8.33
N HIS A 45 7.51 18.93 8.49
CA HIS A 45 7.70 20.39 8.46
C HIS A 45 7.48 20.97 7.06
N LEU A 46 7.86 20.26 5.99
CA LEU A 46 7.60 20.75 4.63
C LEU A 46 6.10 20.80 4.33
N ILE A 47 5.38 19.75 4.73
CA ILE A 47 3.99 19.53 4.37
C ILE A 47 3.06 20.38 5.23
N PHE A 48 3.20 20.30 6.54
CA PHE A 48 2.19 20.79 7.47
C PHE A 48 2.44 22.21 7.97
N ASP A 49 3.70 22.61 8.19
CA ASP A 49 4.02 23.96 8.68
C ASP A 49 3.75 25.02 7.60
N PRO A 50 3.14 26.17 7.91
CA PRO A 50 3.06 27.31 7.01
C PRO A 50 4.43 27.68 6.47
N ILE A 51 5.41 27.84 7.37
CA ILE A 51 6.82 28.09 7.07
C ILE A 51 7.65 27.00 7.76
N PRO A 52 8.26 26.06 7.02
CA PRO A 52 8.96 24.90 7.59
C PRO A 52 9.95 25.28 8.68
N TYR A 53 9.82 24.65 9.86
CA TYR A 53 10.64 24.86 11.08
C TYR A 53 10.57 26.25 11.73
N ILE A 54 10.02 27.26 11.06
CA ILE A 54 9.95 28.64 11.55
C ILE A 54 8.57 28.91 12.17
N ASP A 55 7.51 28.62 11.42
CA ASP A 55 6.12 28.76 11.85
C ASP A 55 5.49 27.36 11.91
N ILE A 56 5.55 26.74 13.08
CA ILE A 56 5.11 25.36 13.30
C ILE A 56 3.59 25.36 13.47
N GLU A 57 2.87 24.74 12.53
CA GLU A 57 1.38 24.71 12.52
C GLU A 57 0.85 24.05 13.80
N PHE A 58 1.28 22.81 14.04
CA PHE A 58 0.79 22.00 15.15
C PHE A 58 1.83 20.97 15.61
N PRO A 59 2.46 21.16 16.78
CA PRO A 59 3.57 20.31 17.24
C PRO A 59 3.23 18.82 17.45
N MET A 60 1.95 18.46 17.57
CA MET A 60 1.53 17.07 17.83
C MET A 60 1.26 16.25 16.55
N ILE A 61 1.50 16.81 15.36
CA ILE A 61 1.36 16.06 14.10
C ILE A 61 2.21 14.77 14.08
N PRO A 62 3.50 14.78 14.48
CA PRO A 62 4.30 13.55 14.53
C PRO A 62 3.70 12.48 15.46
N PHE A 63 3.12 12.90 16.58
CA PHE A 63 2.43 11.96 17.50
C PHE A 63 1.23 11.29 16.82
N PHE A 64 0.39 12.06 16.12
CA PHE A 64 -0.76 11.50 15.40
C PHE A 64 -0.35 10.61 14.22
N LEU A 65 0.73 10.95 13.51
CA LEU A 65 1.33 10.09 12.48
C LEU A 65 1.85 8.78 13.08
N CYS A 66 2.51 8.81 14.24
CA CYS A 66 2.94 7.60 14.96
C CYS A 66 1.75 6.74 15.42
N LEU A 67 0.68 7.36 15.93
CA LEU A 67 -0.56 6.65 16.28
C LEU A 67 -1.18 5.97 15.05
N TRP A 68 -1.21 6.69 13.93
CA TRP A 68 -1.64 6.11 12.65
C TRP A 68 -0.74 4.95 12.24
N GLY A 69 0.58 5.05 12.43
CA GLY A 69 1.53 3.97 12.19
C GLY A 69 1.21 2.70 12.98
N VAL A 70 0.84 2.82 14.26
CA VAL A 70 0.40 1.69 15.08
C VAL A 70 -0.87 1.05 14.50
N ILE A 71 -1.84 1.86 14.10
CA ILE A 71 -3.07 1.36 13.45
C ILE A 71 -2.74 0.64 12.13
N ALA A 72 -1.84 1.19 11.30
CA ALA A 72 -1.41 0.55 10.06
C ALA A 72 -0.67 -0.78 10.32
N ALA A 73 0.13 -0.88 11.40
CA ALA A 73 0.74 -2.15 11.82
C ALA A 73 -0.29 -3.21 12.25
N PHE A 74 -1.39 -2.79 12.88
CA PHE A 74 -2.53 -3.68 13.17
C PHE A 74 -3.20 -4.18 11.89
N ILE A 75 -3.29 -3.37 10.85
CA ILE A 75 -3.79 -3.80 9.53
C ILE A 75 -2.84 -4.83 8.92
N VAL A 76 -1.53 -4.58 8.91
CA VAL A 76 -0.53 -5.51 8.36
C VAL A 76 -0.65 -6.88 9.04
N THR A 77 -0.68 -6.90 10.36
CA THR A 77 -0.76 -8.13 11.15
C THR A 77 -2.16 -8.75 11.22
N GLY A 78 -3.20 -8.03 10.78
CA GLY A 78 -4.59 -8.46 10.91
C GLY A 78 -5.02 -8.60 12.37
N TYR A 79 -4.57 -7.70 13.24
CA TYR A 79 -4.95 -7.63 14.65
C TYR A 79 -6.08 -6.61 14.84
N ARG A 80 -7.17 -7.01 15.50
CA ARG A 80 -8.39 -6.19 15.66
C ARG A 80 -8.79 -5.53 14.34
N TYR A 81 -8.84 -6.34 13.28
CA TYR A 81 -8.91 -5.90 11.89
C TYR A 81 -10.01 -4.87 11.63
N GLN A 82 -11.24 -5.13 12.09
CA GLN A 82 -12.37 -4.22 11.88
C GLN A 82 -12.12 -2.84 12.51
N PHE A 83 -11.60 -2.82 13.73
CA PHE A 83 -11.25 -1.58 14.43
C PHE A 83 -10.12 -0.85 13.70
N ALA A 84 -9.04 -1.56 13.38
CA ALA A 84 -7.87 -0.98 12.71
C ALA A 84 -8.24 -0.37 11.35
N MET A 85 -9.02 -1.07 10.53
CA MET A 85 -9.47 -0.54 9.23
C MET A 85 -10.41 0.67 9.38
N THR A 86 -11.30 0.66 10.36
CA THR A 86 -12.22 1.78 10.62
C THR A 86 -11.44 3.03 11.03
N CYS A 87 -10.52 2.89 11.99
CA CYS A 87 -9.65 3.99 12.41
C CYS A 87 -8.80 4.49 11.23
N ASN A 88 -8.17 3.59 10.49
CA ASN A 88 -7.33 3.96 9.34
C ASN A 88 -8.10 4.72 8.26
N TYR A 89 -9.30 4.26 7.91
CA TYR A 89 -10.15 4.94 6.94
C TYR A 89 -10.54 6.35 7.40
N ILE A 90 -10.89 6.52 8.68
CA ILE A 90 -11.17 7.84 9.26
C ILE A 90 -9.92 8.72 9.23
N ILE A 91 -8.75 8.20 9.61
CA ILE A 91 -7.50 8.96 9.64
C ILE A 91 -7.11 9.42 8.22
N TRP A 92 -7.26 8.56 7.20
CA TRP A 92 -7.07 8.95 5.80
C TRP A 92 -7.96 10.15 5.42
N ILE A 93 -9.26 10.10 5.74
CA ILE A 93 -10.19 11.21 5.47
C ILE A 93 -9.74 12.48 6.20
N VAL A 94 -9.41 12.37 7.48
CA VAL A 94 -9.03 13.52 8.32
C VAL A 94 -7.75 14.16 7.81
N PHE A 95 -6.67 13.38 7.64
CA PHE A 95 -5.39 13.91 7.20
C PHE A 95 -5.46 14.50 5.79
N VAL A 96 -6.08 13.80 4.83
CA VAL A 96 -6.11 14.30 3.46
C VAL A 96 -6.92 15.59 3.37
N ASN A 97 -8.14 15.61 3.91
CA ASN A 97 -9.08 16.71 3.66
C ASN A 97 -8.95 17.90 4.62
N PHE A 98 -8.38 17.70 5.82
CA PHE A 98 -8.29 18.74 6.85
C PHE A 98 -6.85 19.21 7.13
N THR A 99 -5.90 18.84 6.28
CA THR A 99 -4.53 19.36 6.34
C THR A 99 -4.11 19.91 4.97
N PRO A 100 -2.93 20.55 4.85
CA PRO A 100 -2.42 20.99 3.56
C PRO A 100 -2.23 19.88 2.51
N MET A 101 -2.33 18.59 2.90
CA MET A 101 -2.19 17.44 2.00
C MET A 101 -3.05 17.58 0.73
N GLN A 102 -4.36 17.79 0.84
CA GLN A 102 -5.23 17.93 -0.35
C GLN A 102 -5.03 19.25 -1.11
N ARG A 103 -4.71 20.36 -0.44
CA ARG A 103 -4.65 21.67 -1.13
C ARG A 103 -3.32 21.91 -1.84
N ASP A 104 -2.24 21.52 -1.17
CA ASP A 104 -0.87 21.92 -1.50
C ASP A 104 -0.03 20.73 -1.99
N PHE A 105 -0.36 19.51 -1.58
CA PHE A 105 0.40 18.29 -1.87
C PHE A 105 -0.46 17.18 -2.48
N ASP A 106 -1.50 17.56 -3.23
CA ASP A 106 -2.46 16.59 -3.76
C ASP A 106 -1.81 15.61 -4.73
N GLY A 107 -2.27 14.37 -4.67
CA GLY A 107 -1.96 13.32 -5.62
C GLY A 107 -3.06 12.28 -5.64
N GLY A 108 -3.34 11.73 -6.83
CA GLY A 108 -4.36 10.68 -7.00
C GLY A 108 -4.14 9.41 -6.16
N PHE A 109 -2.96 9.27 -5.54
CA PHE A 109 -2.66 8.19 -4.59
C PHE A 109 -3.53 8.22 -3.33
N ASP A 110 -3.73 9.39 -2.72
CA ASP A 110 -4.45 9.51 -1.45
C ASP A 110 -5.91 9.07 -1.60
N LEU A 111 -6.57 9.57 -2.65
CA LEU A 111 -7.94 9.22 -3.02
C LEU A 111 -8.06 7.72 -3.35
N PHE A 112 -7.08 7.17 -4.04
CA PHE A 112 -7.04 5.73 -4.33
C PHE A 112 -6.93 4.88 -3.05
N MET A 113 -6.14 5.32 -2.07
CA MET A 113 -6.00 4.65 -0.78
C MET A 113 -7.27 4.77 0.08
N ILE A 114 -7.98 5.91 0.02
CA ILE A 114 -9.32 6.09 0.63
C ILE A 114 -10.32 5.11 0.03
N GLY A 115 -10.42 5.06 -1.30
CA GLY A 115 -11.33 4.13 -1.99
C GLY A 115 -11.01 2.67 -1.68
N THR A 116 -9.73 2.31 -1.65
CA THR A 116 -9.28 0.96 -1.26
C THR A 116 -9.63 0.63 0.20
N GLY A 117 -9.40 1.57 1.11
CA GLY A 117 -9.73 1.45 2.53
C GLY A 117 -11.23 1.24 2.75
N PHE A 118 -12.08 1.94 2.00
CA PHE A 118 -13.52 1.76 2.04
C PHE A 118 -13.95 0.32 1.72
N PHE A 119 -13.38 -0.31 0.68
CA PHE A 119 -13.67 -1.71 0.38
C PHE A 119 -13.18 -2.64 1.50
N LEU A 120 -12.00 -2.38 2.05
CA LEU A 120 -11.44 -3.20 3.13
C LEU A 120 -12.32 -3.22 4.38
N LEU A 121 -13.06 -2.14 4.69
CA LEU A 121 -14.05 -2.13 5.80
C LEU A 121 -15.07 -3.27 5.72
N PHE A 122 -15.39 -3.72 4.50
CA PHE A 122 -16.39 -4.75 4.22
C PHE A 122 -15.77 -6.02 3.62
N MET A 123 -14.44 -6.19 3.67
CA MET A 123 -13.74 -7.38 3.17
C MET A 123 -13.24 -8.27 4.33
N PRO A 124 -13.13 -9.59 4.11
CA PRO A 124 -12.68 -10.56 5.12
C PRO A 124 -11.16 -10.56 5.29
N GLY A 125 -10.58 -9.40 5.60
CA GLY A 125 -9.14 -9.24 5.80
C GLY A 125 -8.61 -10.04 6.99
N ASP A 126 -9.43 -10.35 7.98
CA ASP A 126 -9.10 -11.09 9.19
C ASP A 126 -8.93 -12.60 8.99
N ARG A 127 -9.23 -13.17 7.81
CA ARG A 127 -9.33 -14.64 7.64
C ARG A 127 -7.99 -15.35 7.42
N ALA A 128 -7.03 -14.70 6.76
CA ALA A 128 -5.74 -15.31 6.40
C ALA A 128 -4.56 -14.42 6.83
N PHE A 129 -3.46 -15.06 7.24
CA PHE A 129 -2.24 -14.40 7.71
C PHE A 129 -2.52 -13.33 8.78
N SER A 130 -3.39 -13.62 9.74
CA SER A 130 -3.92 -12.64 10.70
C SER A 130 -3.81 -13.12 12.13
N ILE A 131 -3.50 -12.18 13.03
CA ILE A 131 -3.54 -12.43 14.47
C ILE A 131 -4.97 -12.67 14.94
N ASP A 132 -5.99 -12.05 14.33
CA ASP A 132 -7.38 -12.32 14.70
C ASP A 132 -7.80 -13.77 14.44
N ASN A 133 -7.35 -14.40 13.35
CA ASN A 133 -7.58 -15.84 13.13
C ASN A 133 -6.86 -16.68 14.20
N LEU A 134 -5.64 -16.30 14.61
CA LEU A 134 -4.98 -16.95 15.75
C LEU A 134 -5.81 -16.79 17.04
N ARG A 135 -6.33 -15.60 17.34
CA ARG A 135 -7.18 -15.36 18.52
C ARG A 135 -8.41 -16.26 18.53
N HIS A 136 -9.08 -16.44 17.39
CA HIS A 136 -10.19 -17.39 17.27
C HIS A 136 -9.75 -18.81 17.62
N LYS A 137 -8.62 -19.30 17.09
CA LYS A 137 -8.08 -20.63 17.44
C LYS A 137 -7.73 -20.74 18.94
N LEU A 138 -7.17 -19.68 19.53
CA LEU A 138 -6.79 -19.67 20.94
C LEU A 138 -7.97 -19.68 21.92
N SER A 139 -9.18 -19.37 21.44
CA SER A 139 -10.42 -19.49 22.22
C SER A 139 -10.83 -20.95 22.46
N THR A 140 -10.38 -21.87 21.60
CA THR A 140 -10.64 -23.31 21.68
C THR A 140 -9.33 -24.09 21.80
N PRO A 141 -8.59 -23.96 22.92
CA PRO A 141 -7.24 -24.51 23.08
C PRO A 141 -7.13 -26.01 22.83
N PHE A 142 -8.11 -26.82 23.23
CA PHE A 142 -8.04 -28.28 23.08
C PHE A 142 -8.35 -28.78 21.66
N THR A 143 -8.71 -27.90 20.74
CA THR A 143 -8.94 -28.26 19.33
C THR A 143 -7.60 -28.33 18.60
N HIS A 144 -7.27 -29.51 18.08
CA HIS A 144 -6.00 -29.72 17.38
C HIS A 144 -5.88 -28.85 16.12
N TYR A 145 -4.69 -28.28 15.86
CA TYR A 145 -4.48 -27.28 14.80
C TYR A 145 -4.94 -27.75 13.41
N SER A 146 -4.75 -29.02 13.07
CA SER A 146 -5.13 -29.58 11.77
C SER A 146 -6.66 -29.70 11.56
N THR A 147 -7.45 -29.62 12.63
CA THR A 147 -8.91 -29.75 12.55
C THR A 147 -9.59 -28.43 12.18
N TYR A 148 -8.90 -27.29 12.32
CA TYR A 148 -9.45 -26.01 11.89
C TYR A 148 -9.61 -25.98 10.37
N PRO A 149 -10.79 -25.55 9.86
CA PRO A 149 -11.02 -25.47 8.44
C PRO A 149 -10.08 -24.45 7.80
N LYS A 150 -9.65 -24.74 6.56
CA LYS A 150 -8.89 -23.77 5.77
C LYS A 150 -9.81 -22.58 5.46
N PRO A 151 -9.39 -21.33 5.72
CA PRO A 151 -10.25 -20.18 5.59
C PRO A 151 -10.65 -19.96 4.11
N THR A 152 -11.95 -19.97 3.86
CA THR A 152 -12.55 -19.63 2.57
C THR A 152 -13.42 -18.39 2.69
N VAL A 153 -13.57 -17.67 1.58
CA VAL A 153 -14.36 -16.45 1.47
C VAL A 153 -15.13 -16.46 0.16
N SER A 154 -16.14 -15.61 0.07
CA SER A 154 -16.86 -15.41 -1.17
C SER A 154 -15.94 -14.91 -2.28
N ALA A 155 -16.09 -15.43 -3.50
CA ALA A 155 -15.38 -14.93 -4.67
C ALA A 155 -15.68 -13.43 -4.92
N LEU A 156 -16.83 -12.93 -4.46
CA LEU A 156 -17.23 -11.53 -4.58
C LEU A 156 -16.19 -10.58 -3.95
N ALA A 157 -15.55 -10.98 -2.84
CA ALA A 157 -14.49 -10.23 -2.18
C ALA A 157 -13.23 -10.04 -3.06
N TYR A 158 -13.02 -10.89 -4.07
CA TYR A 158 -11.95 -10.73 -5.05
C TYR A 158 -12.36 -9.86 -6.24
N TYR A 159 -13.58 -10.05 -6.75
CA TYR A 159 -14.01 -9.41 -7.99
C TYR A 159 -14.42 -7.95 -7.79
N LEU A 160 -15.07 -7.63 -6.68
CA LEU A 160 -15.66 -6.31 -6.48
C LEU A 160 -14.63 -5.18 -6.36
N PRO A 161 -13.61 -5.26 -5.47
CA PRO A 161 -12.59 -4.22 -5.39
C PRO A 161 -11.83 -4.05 -6.71
N VAL A 162 -11.53 -5.15 -7.42
CA VAL A 162 -10.86 -5.09 -8.73
C VAL A 162 -11.73 -4.42 -9.79
N ALA A 163 -13.02 -4.77 -9.87
CA ALA A 163 -13.92 -4.18 -10.86
C ALA A 163 -14.10 -2.68 -10.65
N ILE A 164 -14.18 -2.23 -9.40
CA ILE A 164 -14.46 -0.83 -9.08
C ILE A 164 -13.18 -0.01 -9.05
N CYS A 165 -12.21 -0.37 -8.21
CA CYS A 165 -11.01 0.44 -8.03
C CYS A 165 -10.06 0.39 -9.24
N LEU A 166 -9.95 -0.76 -9.92
CA LEU A 166 -9.14 -0.84 -11.15
C LEU A 166 -9.99 -0.67 -12.40
N GLY A 167 -11.12 -1.37 -12.49
CA GLY A 167 -11.92 -1.39 -13.73
C GLY A 167 -12.51 -0.03 -14.09
N PHE A 168 -13.11 0.68 -13.14
CA PHE A 168 -13.62 2.04 -13.41
C PHE A 168 -12.50 3.03 -13.63
N LEU A 169 -11.45 3.00 -12.80
CA LEU A 169 -10.28 3.86 -12.96
C LEU A 169 -9.65 3.72 -14.35
N TYR A 170 -9.42 2.50 -14.81
CA TYR A 170 -8.84 2.27 -16.13
C TYR A 170 -9.77 2.70 -17.25
N PHE A 171 -11.06 2.36 -17.16
CA PHE A 171 -12.01 2.73 -18.20
C PHE A 171 -12.13 4.24 -18.34
N ASP A 172 -12.25 4.96 -17.22
CA ASP A 172 -12.25 6.42 -17.15
C ASP A 172 -10.95 7.01 -17.71
N SER A 173 -9.80 6.49 -17.28
CA SER A 173 -8.50 6.97 -17.75
C SER A 173 -8.27 6.72 -19.24
N ALA A 174 -8.77 5.61 -19.79
CA ALA A 174 -8.70 5.30 -21.22
C ALA A 174 -9.52 6.32 -22.03
N ILE A 175 -10.74 6.63 -21.59
CA ILE A 175 -11.58 7.65 -22.24
C ILE A 175 -10.82 8.96 -22.30
N HIS A 176 -10.25 9.43 -21.19
CA HIS A 176 -9.52 10.69 -21.17
C HIS A 176 -8.31 10.71 -22.14
N LYS A 177 -7.54 9.61 -22.19
CA LYS A 177 -6.38 9.48 -23.08
C LYS A 177 -6.73 9.46 -24.57
N MET A 178 -7.93 9.02 -24.94
CA MET A 178 -8.39 9.04 -26.34
C MET A 178 -8.53 10.47 -26.90
N PHE A 179 -8.52 11.49 -26.05
CA PHE A 179 -8.54 12.90 -26.46
C PHE A 179 -7.16 13.57 -26.42
N ALA A 180 -6.11 12.84 -26.11
CA ALA A 180 -4.75 13.37 -26.03
C ALA A 180 -3.93 12.96 -27.26
N GLU A 181 -3.42 13.95 -28.01
CA GLU A 181 -2.74 13.74 -29.30
C GLU A 181 -1.56 12.77 -29.19
N HIS A 182 -0.71 12.90 -28.17
CA HIS A 182 0.46 12.03 -28.00
C HIS A 182 0.06 10.58 -27.71
N TRP A 183 -1.09 10.32 -27.09
CA TRP A 183 -1.61 8.96 -26.94
C TRP A 183 -2.11 8.38 -28.27
N LEU A 184 -2.81 9.19 -29.08
CA LEU A 184 -3.28 8.81 -30.41
C LEU A 184 -2.13 8.52 -31.38
N ASN A 185 -0.99 9.21 -31.23
CA ASN A 185 0.19 9.03 -32.06
C ASN A 185 1.17 7.95 -31.52
N GLY A 186 0.80 7.21 -30.47
CA GLY A 186 1.61 6.11 -29.92
C GLY A 186 2.72 6.53 -28.95
N LEU A 187 2.74 7.79 -28.51
CA LEU A 187 3.78 8.40 -27.66
C LEU A 187 3.35 8.58 -26.19
N GLY A 188 2.21 8.00 -25.80
CA GLY A 188 1.65 8.08 -24.45
C GLY A 188 2.60 7.68 -23.32
N THR A 189 3.44 6.67 -23.56
CA THR A 189 4.47 6.21 -22.61
C THR A 189 5.79 6.98 -22.72
N TRP A 190 6.10 7.46 -23.92
CA TRP A 190 7.36 8.11 -24.22
C TRP A 190 7.42 9.53 -23.68
N LEU A 191 6.39 10.35 -23.96
CA LEU A 191 6.42 11.79 -23.66
C LEU A 191 6.62 12.09 -22.16
N PRO A 192 5.87 11.46 -21.22
CA PRO A 192 6.12 11.68 -19.79
C PRO A 192 7.51 11.21 -19.35
N ALA A 193 8.02 10.15 -19.97
CA ALA A 193 9.31 9.55 -19.64
C ALA A 193 10.51 10.28 -20.25
N THR A 194 10.29 11.34 -21.02
CA THR A 194 11.35 12.24 -21.51
C THR A 194 11.41 13.56 -20.75
N GLN A 195 10.55 13.75 -19.75
CA GLN A 195 10.52 14.96 -18.93
C GLN A 195 11.38 14.80 -17.66
N PRO A 196 12.42 15.62 -17.44
CA PRO A 196 13.36 15.43 -16.33
C PRO A 196 12.72 15.41 -14.94
N TYR A 197 11.76 16.29 -14.70
CA TYR A 197 11.11 16.40 -13.39
C TYR A 197 10.34 15.13 -13.01
N TYR A 198 9.87 14.37 -14.01
CA TYR A 198 8.97 13.23 -13.84
C TYR A 198 9.69 11.89 -13.61
N VAL A 199 10.95 11.77 -14.03
CA VAL A 199 11.67 10.48 -14.09
C VAL A 199 12.51 10.14 -12.86
N SER A 200 12.43 8.87 -12.46
CA SER A 200 13.17 8.29 -11.34
C SER A 200 14.66 8.14 -11.65
N ALA A 201 15.51 7.94 -10.64
CA ALA A 201 16.98 7.83 -10.74
C ALA A 201 17.48 6.93 -11.88
N ILE A 202 16.67 5.95 -12.28
CA ILE A 202 17.00 4.96 -13.31
C ILE A 202 16.85 5.57 -14.70
N ASP A 203 17.96 5.64 -15.45
CA ASP A 203 17.94 6.07 -16.84
C ASP A 203 17.40 4.95 -17.75
N MET A 204 16.20 5.18 -18.30
CA MET A 204 15.51 4.26 -19.20
C MET A 204 15.71 4.62 -20.69
N SER A 205 16.66 5.51 -21.02
CA SER A 205 16.84 6.02 -22.38
C SER A 205 17.00 4.94 -23.44
N TYR A 206 17.63 3.80 -23.12
CA TYR A 206 17.70 2.65 -24.03
C TYR A 206 16.32 2.19 -24.53
N LEU A 207 15.31 2.15 -23.64
CA LEU A 207 13.94 1.79 -23.99
C LEU A 207 13.21 2.95 -24.69
N LEU A 208 13.44 4.19 -24.24
CA LEU A 208 12.82 5.39 -24.79
C LEU A 208 13.26 5.69 -26.23
N ASN A 209 14.50 5.34 -26.55
CA ASN A 209 15.10 5.51 -27.86
C ASN A 209 14.67 4.43 -28.88
N ASN A 210 13.72 3.57 -28.53
CA ASN A 210 13.08 2.63 -29.45
C ASN A 210 11.63 3.04 -29.74
N LYS A 211 11.40 3.78 -30.84
CA LYS A 211 10.06 4.27 -31.24
C LYS A 211 9.03 3.16 -31.39
N LEU A 212 9.40 2.04 -32.00
CA LEU A 212 8.47 0.91 -32.22
C LEU A 212 7.99 0.35 -30.88
N LEU A 213 8.91 0.17 -29.93
CA LEU A 213 8.59 -0.28 -28.58
C LEU A 213 7.63 0.70 -27.88
N GLN A 214 7.90 2.01 -27.92
CA GLN A 214 7.04 3.02 -27.30
C GLN A 214 5.62 3.02 -27.90
N ASN A 215 5.50 2.88 -29.22
CA ASN A 215 4.21 2.75 -29.89
C ASN A 215 3.44 1.51 -29.40
N ILE A 216 4.10 0.34 -29.38
CA ILE A 216 3.50 -0.91 -28.91
C ILE A 216 3.03 -0.76 -27.46
N LEU A 217 3.85 -0.18 -26.57
CA LEU A 217 3.51 0.00 -25.17
C LEU A 217 2.32 0.96 -24.99
N SER A 218 2.31 2.09 -25.70
CA SER A 218 1.24 3.08 -25.63
C SER A 218 -0.11 2.50 -26.06
N TYR A 219 -0.18 1.83 -27.22
CA TYR A 219 -1.42 1.19 -27.68
C TYR A 219 -1.83 0.00 -26.81
N THR A 220 -0.87 -0.78 -26.31
CA THR A 220 -1.14 -1.87 -25.36
C THR A 220 -1.82 -1.32 -24.10
N ILE A 221 -1.35 -0.20 -23.55
CA ILE A 221 -1.96 0.44 -22.37
C ILE A 221 -3.38 0.91 -22.67
N LEU A 222 -3.61 1.57 -23.82
CA LEU A 222 -4.95 2.03 -24.20
C LEU A 222 -5.93 0.85 -24.31
N ILE A 223 -5.56 -0.18 -25.06
CA ILE A 223 -6.38 -1.40 -25.22
C ILE A 223 -6.60 -2.05 -23.85
N PHE A 224 -5.53 -2.25 -23.08
CA PHE A 224 -5.59 -2.83 -21.75
C PHE A 224 -6.59 -2.08 -20.85
N GLN A 225 -6.46 -0.76 -20.74
CA GLN A 225 -7.28 0.04 -19.85
C GLN A 225 -8.75 0.05 -20.27
N PHE A 226 -9.02 0.22 -21.56
CA PHE A 226 -10.39 0.23 -22.10
C PHE A 226 -11.09 -1.12 -21.95
N THR A 227 -10.37 -2.22 -22.16
CA THR A 227 -10.95 -3.56 -22.22
C THR A 227 -10.95 -4.31 -20.88
N PHE A 228 -10.18 -3.83 -19.88
CA PHE A 228 -10.00 -4.50 -18.58
C PHE A 228 -11.31 -4.89 -17.91
N ILE A 229 -12.23 -3.95 -17.71
CA ILE A 229 -13.47 -4.17 -16.94
C ILE A 229 -14.36 -5.27 -17.55
N PHE A 230 -14.32 -5.44 -18.87
CA PHE A 230 -15.14 -6.42 -19.59
C PHE A 230 -14.56 -7.84 -19.53
N PHE A 231 -13.23 -7.96 -19.51
CA PHE A 231 -12.55 -9.23 -19.77
C PHE A 231 -11.65 -9.76 -18.65
N PHE A 232 -11.34 -8.97 -17.61
CA PHE A 232 -10.48 -9.44 -16.51
C PHE A 232 -11.02 -10.70 -15.80
N ASN A 233 -12.34 -10.91 -15.83
CA ASN A 233 -12.97 -12.07 -15.19
C ASN A 233 -12.84 -13.37 -16.01
N ARG A 234 -12.48 -13.30 -17.29
CA ARG A 234 -12.38 -14.45 -18.19
C ARG A 234 -11.11 -15.22 -17.87
N ARG A 235 -11.24 -16.53 -17.62
CA ARG A 235 -10.14 -17.37 -17.08
C ARG A 235 -8.82 -17.26 -17.85
N GLN A 236 -8.86 -17.29 -19.18
CA GLN A 236 -7.67 -17.20 -20.04
C GLN A 236 -7.09 -15.78 -20.04
N LEU A 237 -7.94 -14.78 -20.22
CA LEU A 237 -7.52 -13.37 -20.29
C LEU A 237 -7.08 -12.80 -18.93
N ARG A 238 -7.57 -13.35 -17.81
CA ARG A 238 -7.18 -12.92 -16.45
C ARG A 238 -5.67 -12.92 -16.27
N ILE A 239 -4.96 -13.92 -16.80
CA ILE A 239 -3.50 -14.02 -16.69
C ILE A 239 -2.84 -12.94 -17.56
N VAL A 240 -3.37 -12.68 -18.76
CA VAL A 240 -2.89 -11.61 -19.64
C VAL A 240 -3.02 -10.25 -18.94
N TYR A 241 -4.19 -9.93 -18.39
CA TYR A 241 -4.41 -8.69 -17.64
C TYR A 241 -3.56 -8.59 -16.36
N LEU A 242 -3.33 -9.71 -15.68
CA LEU A 242 -2.43 -9.77 -14.54
C LEU A 242 -1.00 -9.39 -14.94
N LEU A 243 -0.45 -10.02 -15.99
CA LEU A 243 0.94 -9.80 -16.41
C LEU A 243 1.14 -8.39 -16.96
N ILE A 244 0.29 -7.95 -17.89
CA ILE A 244 0.38 -6.59 -18.47
C ILE A 244 0.22 -5.54 -17.37
N GLY A 245 -0.73 -5.74 -16.46
CA GLY A 245 -0.96 -4.82 -15.36
C GLY A 245 0.19 -4.75 -14.36
N LEU A 246 0.76 -5.89 -13.97
CA LEU A 246 1.96 -5.92 -13.13
C LEU A 246 3.13 -5.22 -13.82
N MET A 247 3.37 -5.49 -15.10
CA MET A 247 4.45 -4.84 -15.86
C MET A 247 4.25 -3.33 -15.97
N LEU A 248 3.03 -2.88 -16.24
CA LEU A 248 2.68 -1.46 -16.33
C LEU A 248 2.98 -0.73 -15.01
N HIS A 249 2.47 -1.24 -13.89
CA HIS A 249 2.60 -0.55 -12.60
C HIS A 249 3.97 -0.72 -11.96
N LEU A 250 4.67 -1.83 -12.21
CA LEU A 250 6.10 -1.93 -11.91
C LEU A 250 6.90 -0.93 -12.74
N GLY A 251 6.58 -0.79 -14.03
CA GLY A 251 7.19 0.23 -14.90
C GLY A 251 7.00 1.64 -14.36
N ILE A 252 5.78 2.01 -13.93
CA ILE A 252 5.51 3.30 -13.28
C ILE A 252 6.33 3.45 -11.99
N THR A 253 6.33 2.42 -11.15
CA THR A 253 7.05 2.42 -9.86
C THR A 253 8.56 2.61 -10.05
N LEU A 254 9.13 2.02 -11.10
CA LEU A 254 10.56 2.06 -11.38
C LEU A 254 10.98 3.29 -12.18
N SER A 255 10.14 3.80 -13.09
CA SER A 255 10.53 4.85 -14.04
C SER A 255 10.09 6.25 -13.63
N PHE A 256 9.06 6.40 -12.79
CA PHE A 256 8.47 7.70 -12.45
C PHE A 256 8.56 8.02 -10.96
N ASN A 257 8.62 9.32 -10.64
CA ASN A 257 8.65 9.82 -9.27
C ASN A 257 7.29 9.68 -8.53
N ILE A 258 6.26 9.14 -9.19
CA ILE A 258 4.93 8.86 -8.62
C ILE A 258 4.77 7.41 -8.14
N TYR A 259 5.86 6.79 -7.69
CA TYR A 259 5.89 5.38 -7.31
C TYR A 259 4.84 4.94 -6.26
N PRO A 260 4.35 5.76 -5.29
CA PRO A 260 3.33 5.32 -4.34
C PRO A 260 2.03 4.93 -5.05
N PHE A 261 1.67 5.65 -6.12
CA PHE A 261 0.51 5.30 -6.95
C PHE A 261 0.72 3.96 -7.65
N GLY A 262 1.90 3.71 -8.24
CA GLY A 262 2.25 2.43 -8.85
C GLY A 262 2.17 1.27 -7.86
N LEU A 263 2.71 1.44 -6.65
CA LEU A 263 2.61 0.45 -5.57
C LEU A 263 1.15 0.21 -5.15
N GLY A 264 0.36 1.28 -4.99
CA GLY A 264 -1.06 1.19 -4.69
C GLY A 264 -1.81 0.36 -5.72
N MET A 265 -1.55 0.57 -7.02
CA MET A 265 -2.16 -0.22 -8.08
C MET A 265 -1.71 -1.69 -8.05
N LEU A 266 -0.45 -1.97 -7.73
CA LEU A 266 0.11 -3.33 -7.68
C LEU A 266 -0.59 -4.23 -6.65
N ILE A 267 -1.04 -3.70 -5.50
CA ILE A 267 -1.65 -4.53 -4.47
C ILE A 267 -2.92 -5.23 -4.98
N PHE A 268 -3.72 -4.59 -5.82
CA PHE A 268 -4.94 -5.18 -6.39
C PHE A 268 -4.67 -6.39 -7.27
N TYR A 269 -3.50 -6.47 -7.90
CA TYR A 269 -3.13 -7.62 -8.72
C TYR A 269 -2.95 -8.89 -7.90
N THR A 270 -2.74 -8.79 -6.58
CA THR A 270 -2.77 -9.97 -5.69
C THR A 270 -4.12 -10.69 -5.71
N LEU A 271 -5.21 -9.95 -5.95
CA LEU A 271 -6.57 -10.49 -6.09
C LEU A 271 -6.78 -11.15 -7.47
N LEU A 272 -5.94 -10.83 -8.45
CA LEU A 272 -5.96 -11.42 -9.79
C LEU A 272 -5.05 -12.64 -9.93
N ILE A 273 -4.16 -12.93 -8.97
CA ILE A 273 -3.29 -14.11 -9.04
C ILE A 273 -4.10 -15.42 -8.97
N PRO A 274 -3.89 -16.37 -9.91
CA PRO A 274 -4.55 -17.68 -9.85
C PRO A 274 -4.20 -18.46 -8.58
N PHE A 275 -5.18 -19.07 -7.92
CA PHE A 275 -4.96 -19.85 -6.69
C PHE A 275 -4.01 -21.05 -6.87
N LYS A 276 -3.83 -21.56 -8.11
CA LYS A 276 -2.81 -22.58 -8.41
C LYS A 276 -1.40 -22.04 -8.15
N TRP A 277 -1.14 -20.77 -8.46
CA TRP A 277 0.17 -20.15 -8.29
C TRP A 277 0.48 -19.96 -6.81
N TRP A 278 -0.47 -19.47 -6.00
CA TRP A 278 -0.32 -19.42 -4.55
C TRP A 278 -0.02 -20.80 -3.93
N ARG A 279 -0.71 -21.85 -4.37
CA ARG A 279 -0.42 -23.22 -3.92
C ARG A 279 0.95 -23.74 -4.39
N CYS A 280 1.44 -23.26 -5.53
CA CYS A 280 2.76 -23.64 -6.03
C CYS A 280 3.87 -22.95 -5.23
N ILE A 281 3.74 -21.63 -5.01
CA ILE A 281 4.64 -20.85 -4.16
C ILE A 281 4.64 -21.42 -2.74
N GLY A 282 3.46 -21.72 -2.18
CA GLY A 282 3.34 -22.35 -0.87
C GLY A 282 4.12 -23.66 -0.79
N ARG A 283 3.95 -24.58 -1.77
CA ARG A 283 4.70 -25.84 -1.82
C ARG A 283 6.21 -25.66 -1.97
N LEU A 284 6.66 -24.61 -2.67
CA LEU A 284 8.08 -24.30 -2.81
C LEU A 284 8.69 -23.77 -1.49
N MET A 285 7.90 -23.03 -0.71
CA MET A 285 8.34 -22.46 0.57
C MET A 285 8.26 -23.48 1.72
N THR A 286 7.23 -24.33 1.75
CA THR A 286 7.03 -25.32 2.82
C THR A 286 7.95 -26.52 2.66
N ALA A 287 8.38 -27.09 3.78
CA ALA A 287 9.15 -28.33 3.80
C ALA A 287 8.31 -29.53 3.33
N ASN A 288 8.94 -30.45 2.59
CA ASN A 288 8.31 -31.74 2.26
C ASN A 288 8.13 -32.64 3.48
N GLU A 289 9.06 -32.54 4.44
CA GLU A 289 9.06 -33.33 5.67
C GLU A 289 9.42 -32.45 6.86
N PRO A 290 8.84 -32.70 8.04
CA PRO A 290 9.20 -31.98 9.25
C PRO A 290 10.67 -32.21 9.60
N SER A 291 11.26 -31.24 10.30
CA SER A 291 12.64 -31.30 10.81
C SER A 291 12.72 -31.44 12.32
N LEU A 292 11.60 -31.23 13.01
CA LEU A 292 11.48 -31.30 14.46
C LEU A 292 10.10 -31.87 14.81
N THR A 293 10.06 -32.90 15.64
CA THR A 293 8.84 -33.43 16.26
C THR A 293 8.78 -32.94 17.69
N VAL A 294 7.72 -32.22 18.07
CA VAL A 294 7.54 -31.64 19.40
C VAL A 294 6.41 -32.37 20.12
N PHE A 295 6.68 -32.82 21.33
CA PHE A 295 5.75 -33.53 22.21
C PHE A 295 5.28 -32.61 23.32
N TYR A 296 3.97 -32.55 23.54
CA TYR A 296 3.34 -31.64 24.51
C TYR A 296 2.24 -32.33 25.31
N ASP A 297 1.97 -31.79 26.51
CA ASP A 297 0.86 -32.24 27.36
C ASP A 297 -0.50 -31.75 26.80
N GLN A 298 -1.31 -32.67 26.27
CA GLN A 298 -2.63 -32.34 25.70
C GLN A 298 -3.66 -31.90 26.75
N LEU A 299 -3.47 -32.22 28.03
CA LEU A 299 -4.38 -31.83 29.10
C LEU A 299 -4.07 -30.44 29.68
N CYS A 300 -3.00 -29.79 29.21
CA CYS A 300 -2.61 -28.47 29.66
C CYS A 300 -3.09 -27.37 28.68
N PRO A 301 -4.01 -26.47 29.06
CA PRO A 301 -4.47 -25.38 28.19
C PRO A 301 -3.32 -24.48 27.70
N LEU A 302 -2.34 -24.21 28.56
CA LEU A 302 -1.17 -23.39 28.21
C LEU A 302 -0.30 -24.05 27.14
N CYS A 303 -0.04 -25.35 27.27
CA CYS A 303 0.73 -26.13 26.29
C CYS A 303 0.02 -26.13 24.94
N ASN A 304 -1.29 -26.42 24.93
CA ASN A 304 -2.09 -26.39 23.72
C ASN A 304 -2.10 -25.01 23.04
N ARG A 305 -2.30 -23.92 23.80
CA ARG A 305 -2.21 -22.55 23.25
C ARG A 305 -0.84 -22.27 22.65
N THR A 306 0.23 -22.70 23.32
CA THR A 306 1.60 -22.58 22.82
C THR A 306 1.76 -23.29 21.47
N VAL A 307 1.27 -24.53 21.37
CA VAL A 307 1.25 -25.31 20.13
C VAL A 307 0.46 -24.60 19.02
N LEU A 308 -0.71 -24.04 19.33
CA LEU A 308 -1.51 -23.30 18.36
C LEU A 308 -0.79 -22.04 17.85
N ILE A 309 -0.12 -21.30 18.73
CA ILE A 309 0.70 -20.13 18.36
C ILE A 309 1.83 -20.55 17.43
N ILE A 310 2.61 -21.56 17.82
CA ILE A 310 3.78 -21.95 17.03
C ILE A 310 3.35 -22.54 15.68
N ASN A 311 2.29 -23.37 15.62
CA ASN A 311 1.74 -23.84 14.35
C ASN A 311 1.24 -22.71 13.46
N HIS A 312 0.66 -21.66 14.03
CA HIS A 312 0.18 -20.51 13.25
C HIS A 312 1.34 -19.78 12.56
N PHE A 313 2.48 -19.71 13.25
CA PHE A 313 3.67 -19.01 12.79
C PHE A 313 4.67 -19.91 12.06
N ASP A 314 4.51 -21.25 12.06
CA ASP A 314 5.33 -22.17 11.28
C ASP A 314 4.99 -22.15 9.78
N ILE A 315 5.27 -21.01 9.14
CA ILE A 315 4.98 -20.72 7.73
C ILE A 315 5.69 -21.72 6.79
N PHE A 316 6.81 -22.28 7.23
CA PHE A 316 7.60 -23.24 6.44
C PHE A 316 7.24 -24.70 6.72
N GLY A 317 6.31 -25.00 7.65
CA GLY A 317 5.86 -26.36 7.95
C GLY A 317 7.00 -27.29 8.40
N ARG A 318 7.91 -26.78 9.22
CA ARG A 318 9.13 -27.48 9.64
C ARG A 318 8.95 -28.25 10.95
N ILE A 319 7.86 -28.01 11.68
CA ILE A 319 7.60 -28.57 12.99
C ILE A 319 6.31 -29.38 12.95
N VAL A 320 6.35 -30.58 13.51
CA VAL A 320 5.14 -31.39 13.77
C VAL A 320 4.92 -31.51 15.26
N PHE A 321 3.68 -31.29 15.70
CA PHE A 321 3.31 -31.37 17.11
C PHE A 321 2.52 -32.64 17.36
N LYS A 322 2.85 -33.36 18.43
CA LYS A 322 2.19 -34.59 18.85
C LYS A 322 1.86 -34.54 20.33
N ASN A 323 0.70 -35.06 20.73
CA ASN A 323 0.44 -35.23 22.15
C ASN A 323 1.44 -36.25 22.74
N ALA A 324 1.97 -35.95 23.92
CA ALA A 324 2.95 -36.82 24.55
C ALA A 324 2.29 -38.13 25.01
N GLN A 325 1.04 -38.05 25.49
CA GLN A 325 0.30 -39.16 26.09
C GLN A 325 0.08 -40.35 25.17
N GLU A 326 -0.25 -40.12 23.90
CA GLU A 326 -0.57 -41.22 22.96
C GLU A 326 0.60 -41.50 22.02
N HIS A 327 1.37 -40.48 21.63
CA HIS A 327 2.34 -40.63 20.56
C HIS A 327 3.76 -40.94 21.03
N ALA A 328 4.15 -40.56 22.25
CA ALA A 328 5.55 -40.70 22.67
C ALA A 328 6.01 -42.17 22.74
N ILE A 329 5.10 -43.10 23.05
CA ILE A 329 5.39 -44.55 23.09
C ILE A 329 5.88 -45.11 21.75
N HIS A 330 5.53 -44.45 20.64
CA HIS A 330 5.95 -44.86 19.30
C HIS A 330 7.35 -44.35 18.90
N TYR A 331 8.04 -43.64 19.79
CA TYR A 331 9.36 -43.06 19.54
C TYR A 331 10.40 -43.69 20.47
N PRO A 332 11.24 -44.62 19.99
CA PRO A 332 12.22 -45.33 20.82
C PRO A 332 13.19 -44.39 21.55
N ALA A 333 13.53 -43.26 20.95
CA ALA A 333 14.40 -42.25 21.58
C ALA A 333 13.82 -41.68 22.88
N LEU A 334 12.49 -41.67 23.05
CA LEU A 334 11.83 -41.16 24.26
C LEU A 334 11.56 -42.26 25.31
N ALA A 335 11.81 -43.53 24.99
CA ALA A 335 11.45 -44.66 25.86
C ALA A 335 12.20 -44.66 27.21
N SER A 336 13.35 -43.99 27.29
CA SER A 336 14.12 -43.85 28.53
C SER A 336 13.54 -42.80 29.49
N ILE A 337 12.60 -41.97 29.06
CA ILE A 337 11.99 -40.90 29.85
C ILE A 337 10.67 -41.44 30.42
N ASN A 338 10.53 -41.40 31.76
CA ASN A 338 9.27 -41.82 32.38
C ASN A 338 8.11 -40.89 31.98
N ASN A 339 6.87 -41.41 31.99
CA ASN A 339 5.71 -40.65 31.54
C ASN A 339 5.44 -39.39 32.38
N GLU A 340 5.73 -39.41 33.68
CA GLU A 340 5.52 -38.24 34.55
C GLU A 340 6.45 -37.10 34.17
N THR A 341 7.75 -37.38 33.98
CA THR A 341 8.76 -36.38 33.55
C THR A 341 8.52 -35.95 32.11
N LEU A 342 8.08 -36.85 31.23
CA LEU A 342 7.70 -36.47 29.87
C LEU A 342 6.59 -35.41 29.85
N LEU A 343 5.70 -35.46 30.85
CA LEU A 343 4.62 -34.50 31.02
C LEU A 343 5.00 -33.28 31.87
N THR A 344 6.21 -33.20 32.45
CA THR A 344 6.69 -31.99 33.14
C THR A 344 7.23 -30.95 32.18
N ASP A 345 7.71 -31.33 31.00
CA ASP A 345 8.33 -30.42 30.03
C ASP A 345 7.82 -30.55 28.60
N LEU A 346 8.20 -29.59 27.77
CA LEU A 346 8.05 -29.67 26.31
C LEU A 346 9.30 -30.37 25.75
N TYR A 347 9.11 -31.51 25.10
CA TYR A 347 10.20 -32.28 24.51
C TYR A 347 10.20 -32.16 22.99
N ALA A 348 11.38 -32.20 22.38
CA ALA A 348 11.51 -32.26 20.94
C ALA A 348 12.56 -33.27 20.48
N LEU A 349 12.30 -33.87 19.31
CA LEU A 349 13.17 -34.81 18.65
C LEU A 349 13.52 -34.28 17.25
N ASP A 350 14.81 -34.12 16.96
CA ASP A 350 15.27 -33.78 15.61
C ASP A 350 15.46 -35.02 14.71
N ARG A 351 15.84 -34.80 13.45
CA ARG A 351 16.07 -35.88 12.47
C ARG A 351 17.23 -36.81 12.83
N ASN A 352 18.14 -36.37 13.70
CA ASN A 352 19.28 -37.17 14.17
C ASN A 352 18.95 -37.89 15.47
N ASN A 353 17.67 -37.96 15.85
CA ASN A 353 17.18 -38.51 17.11
C ASN A 353 17.77 -37.83 18.36
N ARG A 354 18.21 -36.57 18.24
CA ARG A 354 18.63 -35.79 19.42
C ARG A 354 17.41 -35.25 20.13
N ILE A 355 17.41 -35.42 21.45
CA ILE A 355 16.34 -35.00 22.35
C ILE A 355 16.70 -33.62 22.91
N TYR A 356 15.72 -32.73 22.88
CA TYR A 356 15.77 -31.42 23.52
C TYR A 356 14.60 -31.33 24.50
N SER A 357 14.79 -30.58 25.59
CA SER A 357 13.75 -30.41 26.62
C SER A 357 13.66 -28.95 27.07
N GLY A 358 12.47 -28.54 27.52
CA GLY A 358 12.23 -27.22 28.07
C GLY A 358 12.65 -26.09 27.13
N VAL A 359 13.55 -25.21 27.59
CA VAL A 359 14.04 -24.06 26.82
C VAL A 359 14.78 -24.47 25.55
N ASP A 360 15.50 -25.59 25.57
CA ASP A 360 16.24 -26.07 24.39
C ASP A 360 15.28 -26.45 23.26
N THR A 361 14.09 -26.97 23.61
CA THR A 361 13.01 -27.20 22.64
C THR A 361 12.59 -25.90 21.95
N TYR A 362 12.39 -24.80 22.70
CA TYR A 362 12.02 -23.51 22.10
C TYR A 362 13.14 -22.94 21.22
N SER A 363 14.39 -23.08 21.64
CA SER A 363 15.55 -22.67 20.82
C SER A 363 15.55 -23.42 19.48
N GLN A 364 15.38 -24.75 19.51
CA GLN A 364 15.31 -25.54 18.28
C GLN A 364 14.10 -25.17 17.43
N ILE A 365 12.93 -24.93 18.02
CA ILE A 365 11.74 -24.44 17.31
C ILE A 365 12.07 -23.17 16.53
N PHE A 366 12.64 -22.15 17.18
CA PHE A 366 12.99 -20.88 16.52
C PHE A 366 14.04 -21.04 15.41
N ILE A 367 15.05 -21.88 15.65
CA ILE A 367 16.07 -22.25 14.64
C ILE A 367 15.41 -22.89 13.41
N LYS A 368 14.51 -23.88 13.61
CA LYS A 368 13.89 -24.62 12.50
C LYS A 368 12.81 -23.80 11.77
N MET A 369 12.19 -22.82 12.42
CA MET A 369 11.27 -21.86 11.78
C MET A 369 11.99 -20.87 10.85
N ARG A 370 13.34 -20.85 10.83
CA ARG A 370 14.21 -20.04 9.95
C ARG A 370 14.14 -18.53 10.16
N TYR A 371 12.98 -17.89 10.02
CA TYR A 371 12.88 -16.42 10.16
C TYR A 371 13.03 -15.96 11.61
N LEU A 372 12.90 -16.89 12.58
CA LEU A 372 13.24 -16.69 14.00
C LEU A 372 14.62 -17.28 14.37
N PHE A 373 15.42 -17.68 13.39
CA PHE A 373 16.72 -18.33 13.62
C PHE A 373 17.65 -17.53 14.56
N PRO A 374 17.83 -16.21 14.38
CA PRO A 374 18.67 -15.42 15.29
C PRO A 374 18.17 -15.48 16.74
N LEU A 375 16.85 -15.44 16.95
CA LEU A 375 16.26 -15.52 18.29
C LEU A 375 16.49 -16.88 18.95
N GLY A 376 16.48 -17.96 18.15
CA GLY A 376 16.84 -19.29 18.65
C GLY A 376 18.30 -19.37 19.11
N ILE A 377 19.24 -18.79 18.35
CA ILE A 377 20.65 -18.70 18.76
C ILE A 377 20.78 -17.87 20.04
N ILE A 378 20.16 -16.68 20.07
CA ILE A 378 20.21 -15.78 21.23
C ILE A 378 19.69 -16.49 22.49
N LEU A 379 18.61 -17.27 22.37
CA LEU A 379 18.06 -18.04 23.48
C LEU A 379 19.03 -19.11 24.01
N SER A 380 19.94 -19.61 23.18
CA SER A 380 20.98 -20.57 23.57
C SER A 380 22.25 -19.93 24.14
N LEU A 381 22.38 -18.60 24.13
CA LEU A 381 23.57 -17.94 24.67
C LEU A 381 23.62 -18.04 26.20
N PRO A 382 24.82 -18.21 26.79
CA PRO A 382 24.97 -18.21 28.24
C PRO A 382 24.46 -16.89 28.84
N GLY A 383 23.92 -16.95 30.07
CA GLY A 383 23.20 -15.83 30.70
C GLY A 383 21.72 -15.77 30.27
N ILE A 384 21.45 -15.57 28.98
CA ILE A 384 20.06 -15.52 28.46
C ILE A 384 19.36 -16.87 28.65
N HIS A 385 20.03 -17.96 28.30
CA HIS A 385 19.51 -19.31 28.46
C HIS A 385 19.14 -19.61 29.92
N GLN A 386 19.99 -19.21 30.87
CA GLN A 386 19.78 -19.42 32.31
C GLN A 386 18.59 -18.62 32.83
N LEU A 387 18.45 -17.36 32.41
CA LEU A 387 17.29 -16.53 32.74
C LEU A 387 16.00 -17.12 32.15
N ALA A 388 16.05 -17.56 30.89
CA ALA A 388 14.93 -18.21 30.23
C ALA A 388 14.55 -19.51 30.94
N LEU A 389 15.52 -20.32 31.38
CA LEU A 389 15.29 -21.57 32.10
C LEU A 389 14.60 -21.31 33.44
N LYS A 390 15.06 -20.31 34.20
CA LYS A 390 14.42 -19.93 35.46
C LYS A 390 12.97 -19.49 35.25
N LYS A 391 12.72 -18.67 34.22
CA LYS A 391 11.35 -18.22 33.91
C LYS A 391 10.48 -19.36 33.38
N TYR A 392 11.04 -20.24 32.55
CA TYR A 392 10.37 -21.42 32.05
C TYR A 392 9.92 -22.33 33.19
N ARG A 393 10.79 -22.65 34.15
CA ARG A 393 10.44 -23.47 35.33
C ARG A 393 9.33 -22.84 36.15
N SER A 394 9.42 -21.53 36.42
CA SER A 394 8.36 -20.79 37.10
C SER A 394 6.99 -20.87 36.42
N ILE A 395 6.92 -21.11 35.11
CA ILE A 395 5.67 -21.28 34.36
C ILE A 395 5.28 -22.75 34.27
N ALA A 396 6.26 -23.61 33.95
CA ALA A 396 6.08 -25.04 33.76
C ALA A 396 5.58 -25.71 35.03
N ASP A 397 6.14 -25.36 36.18
CA ASP A 397 5.87 -26.00 37.46
C ASP A 397 4.57 -25.50 38.11
N THR A 398 4.03 -24.34 37.67
CA THR A 398 2.77 -23.75 38.18
C THR A 398 1.60 -23.87 37.22
N ARG A 399 1.76 -24.57 36.08
CA ARG A 399 0.69 -24.67 35.07
C ARG A 399 -0.43 -25.59 35.53
N ASN A 400 -1.66 -25.21 35.19
CA ASN A 400 -2.82 -26.05 35.47
C ASN A 400 -3.02 -27.09 34.37
N ARG A 401 -3.33 -28.32 34.79
CA ARG A 401 -3.82 -29.39 33.92
C ARG A 401 -5.32 -29.53 34.14
N VAL A 402 -6.08 -29.66 33.05
CA VAL A 402 -7.54 -29.83 33.11
C VAL A 402 -7.85 -31.25 32.63
N PRO A 403 -7.85 -32.25 33.53
CA PRO A 403 -8.31 -33.58 33.18
C PRO A 403 -9.81 -33.50 32.83
N CYS A 404 -10.20 -34.11 31.71
CA CYS A 404 -11.60 -34.10 31.29
C CYS A 404 -12.38 -35.12 32.12
N THR A 405 -13.11 -34.63 33.13
CA THR A 405 -14.14 -35.38 33.85
C THR A 405 -15.51 -35.12 33.23
N SER A 406 -16.58 -35.80 33.71
CA SER A 406 -17.95 -35.78 33.17
C SER A 406 -18.62 -34.40 33.06
N THR A 407 -17.96 -33.33 33.52
CA THR A 407 -18.39 -31.92 33.46
C THR A 407 -17.40 -31.05 32.68
N CYS A 408 -16.90 -31.54 31.54
CA CYS A 408 -15.99 -30.78 30.69
C CYS A 408 -16.68 -29.50 30.17
N LEU A 409 -16.20 -28.32 30.62
CA LEU A 409 -16.67 -27.01 30.16
C LEU A 409 -16.54 -26.94 28.63
N THR A 410 -17.66 -26.75 27.94
CA THR A 410 -17.68 -26.48 26.50
C THR A 410 -17.10 -25.08 26.27
N LEU A 411 -15.86 -25.04 25.81
CA LEU A 411 -15.21 -23.78 25.44
C LEU A 411 -15.94 -23.17 24.25
N GLN A 412 -16.51 -21.99 24.47
CA GLN A 412 -17.21 -21.26 23.43
C GLN A 412 -16.21 -20.52 22.53
N ALA A 413 -16.29 -20.76 21.23
CA ALA A 413 -15.49 -20.03 20.26
C ALA A 413 -15.80 -18.53 20.31
N LEU A 414 -14.76 -17.70 20.15
CA LEU A 414 -14.95 -16.24 20.06
C LEU A 414 -15.91 -15.89 18.90
N PRO A 415 -16.92 -15.05 19.13
CA PRO A 415 -17.85 -14.65 18.08
C PRO A 415 -17.14 -13.79 17.05
N ASP A 416 -17.57 -13.91 15.80
CA ASP A 416 -17.13 -13.03 14.72
C ASP A 416 -18.09 -11.83 14.62
N THR A 417 -17.55 -10.63 14.84
CA THR A 417 -18.31 -9.38 14.85
C THR A 417 -17.92 -8.45 13.71
N THR A 418 -17.21 -8.94 12.69
CA THR A 418 -16.80 -8.11 11.55
C THR A 418 -18.00 -7.70 10.69
N PHE A 419 -17.90 -6.56 10.00
CA PHE A 419 -18.95 -6.13 9.07
C PHE A 419 -19.12 -7.14 7.93
N TYR A 420 -18.02 -7.73 7.44
CA TYR A 420 -18.11 -8.79 6.43
C TYR A 420 -18.95 -9.97 6.93
N HIS A 421 -18.72 -10.47 8.15
CA HIS A 421 -19.51 -11.57 8.69
C HIS A 421 -20.98 -11.19 8.83
N GLN A 422 -21.30 -10.03 9.41
CA GLN A 422 -22.67 -9.57 9.61
C GLN A 422 -23.43 -9.39 8.28
N PHE A 423 -22.84 -8.68 7.32
CA PHE A 423 -23.50 -8.31 6.07
C PHE A 423 -23.39 -9.38 4.98
N ALA A 424 -22.19 -9.92 4.76
CA ALA A 424 -21.90 -10.79 3.61
C ALA A 424 -22.06 -12.27 3.93
N GLU A 425 -21.96 -12.71 5.19
CA GLU A 425 -22.20 -14.12 5.56
C GLU A 425 -23.57 -14.29 6.20
N GLY A 426 -23.87 -13.52 7.25
CA GLY A 426 -25.12 -13.60 8.02
C GLY A 426 -26.37 -13.28 7.18
N ILE A 427 -26.51 -12.03 6.70
CA ILE A 427 -27.68 -11.62 5.91
C ILE A 427 -27.81 -12.44 4.62
N ALA A 428 -26.69 -12.73 3.95
CA ALA A 428 -26.70 -13.45 2.69
C ALA A 428 -27.10 -14.92 2.84
N ALA A 429 -26.72 -15.58 3.95
CA ALA A 429 -27.15 -16.95 4.25
C ALA A 429 -28.67 -17.01 4.52
N GLN A 430 -29.21 -16.04 5.26
CA GLN A 430 -30.63 -16.02 5.62
C GLN A 430 -31.54 -15.53 4.46
N LYS A 431 -31.13 -14.49 3.74
CA LYS A 431 -31.95 -13.80 2.73
C LYS A 431 -31.13 -13.48 1.46
N PRO A 432 -30.68 -14.49 0.70
CA PRO A 432 -29.75 -14.31 -0.43
C PRO A 432 -30.27 -13.38 -1.53
N LYS A 433 -31.57 -13.48 -1.88
CA LYS A 433 -32.20 -12.59 -2.88
C LYS A 433 -32.29 -11.14 -2.40
N ALA A 434 -32.49 -10.92 -1.10
CA ALA A 434 -32.55 -9.57 -0.53
C ALA A 434 -31.14 -8.95 -0.49
N PHE A 435 -30.15 -9.72 -0.04
CA PHE A 435 -28.73 -9.34 -0.08
C PHE A 435 -28.29 -8.92 -1.48
N SER A 436 -28.54 -9.77 -2.49
CA SER A 436 -28.17 -9.48 -3.87
C SER A 436 -28.83 -8.21 -4.42
N ARG A 437 -30.12 -7.99 -4.14
CA ARG A 437 -30.82 -6.75 -4.55
C ARG A 437 -30.24 -5.51 -3.88
N ARG A 438 -29.92 -5.57 -2.58
CA ARG A 438 -29.31 -4.45 -1.85
C ARG A 438 -27.93 -4.11 -2.42
N LEU A 439 -27.08 -5.12 -2.60
CA LEU A 439 -25.75 -4.90 -3.17
C LEU A 439 -25.84 -4.36 -4.60
N THR A 440 -26.76 -4.88 -5.43
CA THR A 440 -27.01 -4.35 -6.79
C THR A 440 -27.32 -2.86 -6.78
N LYS A 441 -28.16 -2.38 -5.86
CA LYS A 441 -28.47 -0.94 -5.73
C LYS A 441 -27.24 -0.13 -5.36
N ILE A 442 -26.42 -0.61 -4.43
CA ILE A 442 -25.15 0.03 -4.04
C ILE A 442 -24.22 0.12 -5.25
N LEU A 443 -24.06 -0.96 -6.03
CA LEU A 443 -23.20 -0.95 -7.22
C LEU A 443 -23.68 0.00 -8.30
N ILE A 444 -25.01 0.12 -8.49
CA ILE A 444 -25.59 1.10 -9.41
C ILE A 444 -25.33 2.52 -8.91
N ALA A 445 -25.47 2.78 -7.61
CA ALA A 445 -25.14 4.08 -7.04
C ALA A 445 -23.66 4.45 -7.27
N LEU A 446 -22.73 3.53 -6.99
CA LEU A 446 -21.30 3.74 -7.27
C LEU A 446 -21.02 3.98 -8.76
N LEU A 447 -21.70 3.25 -9.66
CA LEU A 447 -21.60 3.47 -11.09
C LEU A 447 -22.09 4.87 -11.49
N VAL A 448 -23.20 5.34 -10.91
CA VAL A 448 -23.72 6.69 -11.18
C VAL A 448 -22.73 7.76 -10.69
N LEU A 449 -22.13 7.59 -9.51
CA LEU A 449 -21.11 8.50 -8.99
C LEU A 449 -19.88 8.54 -9.90
N GLN A 450 -19.40 7.38 -10.36
CA GLN A 450 -18.30 7.30 -11.32
C GLN A 450 -18.66 7.98 -12.64
N LEU A 451 -19.85 7.70 -13.20
CA LEU A 451 -20.30 8.31 -14.45
C LEU A 451 -20.44 9.83 -14.33
N ASN A 452 -20.91 10.34 -13.18
CA ASN A 452 -20.92 11.78 -12.91
C ASN A 452 -19.51 12.37 -13.04
N SER A 453 -18.50 11.72 -12.47
CA SER A 453 -17.09 12.12 -12.61
C SER A 453 -16.61 12.09 -14.05
N SER A 454 -16.81 10.98 -14.75
CA SER A 454 -16.38 10.82 -16.14
C SER A 454 -17.06 11.82 -17.09
N ILE A 455 -18.36 12.08 -16.91
CA ILE A 455 -19.13 13.02 -17.74
C ILE A 455 -18.76 14.46 -17.41
N HIS A 456 -18.63 14.80 -16.13
CA HIS A 456 -18.29 16.16 -15.72
C HIS A 456 -16.95 16.60 -16.32
N TYR A 457 -15.89 15.84 -16.08
CA TYR A 457 -14.56 16.17 -16.58
C TYR A 457 -14.38 15.87 -18.07
N GLY A 458 -15.00 14.80 -18.57
CA GLY A 458 -14.88 14.38 -19.97
C GLY A 458 -15.69 15.22 -20.95
N LEU A 459 -16.81 15.82 -20.52
CA LEU A 459 -17.72 16.58 -21.38
C LEU A 459 -17.94 18.00 -20.87
N ILE A 460 -18.45 18.19 -19.64
CA ILE A 460 -18.89 19.51 -19.15
C ILE A 460 -17.71 20.49 -19.08
N TYR A 461 -16.62 20.08 -18.45
CA TYR A 461 -15.41 20.89 -18.33
C TYR A 461 -14.79 21.22 -19.70
N ARG A 462 -14.63 20.21 -20.56
CA ARG A 462 -14.01 20.37 -21.89
C ARG A 462 -14.84 21.18 -22.89
N LEU A 463 -16.15 21.23 -22.70
CA LEU A 463 -17.04 22.07 -23.51
C LEU A 463 -17.17 23.50 -22.94
N ASN A 464 -16.35 23.88 -21.95
CA ASN A 464 -16.41 25.16 -21.23
C ASN A 464 -17.81 25.48 -20.66
N ALA A 465 -18.59 24.43 -20.34
CA ALA A 465 -19.93 24.55 -19.76
C ALA A 465 -19.90 24.52 -18.22
N ASP A 466 -18.71 24.35 -17.62
CA ASP A 466 -18.48 24.45 -16.18
C ASP A 466 -18.45 25.93 -15.77
N SER A 467 -19.61 26.45 -15.40
CA SER A 467 -19.77 27.80 -14.89
C SER A 467 -20.42 27.75 -13.51
N PRO A 468 -20.00 28.62 -12.57
CA PRO A 468 -20.67 28.78 -11.27
C PRO A 468 -22.14 29.15 -11.40
N GLN A 469 -22.62 29.58 -12.57
CA GLN A 469 -24.01 29.94 -12.81
C GLN A 469 -24.85 28.77 -13.36
N ASN A 470 -24.23 27.65 -13.74
CA ASN A 470 -24.92 26.49 -14.27
C ASN A 470 -25.34 25.53 -13.13
N PRO A 471 -26.64 25.37 -12.84
CA PRO A 471 -27.10 24.54 -11.73
C PRO A 471 -26.74 23.06 -11.90
N ILE A 472 -26.63 22.57 -13.14
CA ILE A 472 -26.22 21.19 -13.42
C ILE A 472 -24.75 21.00 -13.04
N SER A 473 -23.89 21.98 -13.36
CA SER A 473 -22.47 21.90 -13.01
C SER A 473 -22.26 21.96 -11.49
N GLN A 474 -22.97 22.86 -10.80
CA GLN A 474 -22.94 22.94 -9.34
C GLN A 474 -23.37 21.64 -8.66
N ALA A 475 -24.50 21.06 -9.09
CA ALA A 475 -24.99 19.80 -8.53
C ALA A 475 -24.00 18.66 -8.78
N SER A 476 -23.43 18.59 -9.99
CA SER A 476 -22.42 17.60 -10.34
C SER A 476 -21.15 17.75 -9.48
N ASN A 477 -20.67 18.99 -9.28
CA ASN A 477 -19.52 19.30 -8.42
C ASN A 477 -19.76 18.93 -6.95
N ALA A 478 -20.96 19.19 -6.42
CA ALA A 478 -21.31 18.77 -5.06
C ALA A 478 -21.26 17.24 -4.91
N VAL A 479 -21.77 16.51 -5.89
CA VAL A 479 -21.69 15.04 -5.91
C VAL A 479 -20.25 14.56 -5.99
N LEU A 480 -19.41 15.22 -6.81
CA LEU A 480 -17.99 14.91 -6.93
C LEU A 480 -17.24 15.09 -5.62
N MET A 481 -17.47 16.22 -4.94
CA MET A 481 -16.83 16.50 -3.66
C MET A 481 -17.11 15.39 -2.65
N VAL A 482 -18.37 14.95 -2.54
CA VAL A 482 -18.76 13.87 -1.63
C VAL A 482 -18.15 12.53 -2.07
N SER A 483 -18.22 12.19 -3.36
CA SER A 483 -17.72 10.91 -3.85
C SER A 483 -16.19 10.80 -3.79
N GLN A 484 -15.49 11.90 -4.01
CA GLN A 484 -14.03 11.99 -3.91
C GLN A 484 -13.60 11.85 -2.45
N THR A 485 -14.21 12.63 -1.55
CA THR A 485 -13.84 12.68 -0.13
C THR A 485 -14.02 11.33 0.56
N PHE A 486 -15.15 10.65 0.33
CA PHE A 486 -15.50 9.43 1.09
C PHE A 486 -15.24 8.14 0.31
N LEU A 487 -15.35 8.14 -1.02
CA LEU A 487 -15.27 6.92 -1.82
C LEU A 487 -14.02 6.87 -2.70
N GLY A 488 -13.21 7.92 -2.73
CA GLY A 488 -12.05 8.02 -3.61
C GLY A 488 -12.42 8.07 -5.10
N ILE A 489 -13.67 8.40 -5.44
CA ILE A 489 -14.13 8.50 -6.82
C ILE A 489 -13.77 9.89 -7.35
N THR A 490 -12.78 9.93 -8.24
CA THR A 490 -12.22 11.14 -8.85
C THR A 490 -12.06 10.92 -10.35
N PRO A 491 -11.96 11.98 -11.19
CA PRO A 491 -11.48 11.83 -12.55
C PRO A 491 -10.04 11.31 -12.56
N HIS A 492 -9.73 10.41 -13.50
CA HIS A 492 -8.40 9.82 -13.67
C HIS A 492 -7.73 10.32 -14.96
N ALA A 493 -7.74 11.64 -15.11
CA ALA A 493 -7.15 12.41 -16.19
C ALA A 493 -5.60 12.48 -16.11
N LEU A 494 -4.92 11.35 -15.92
CA LEU A 494 -3.45 11.31 -15.83
C LEU A 494 -2.81 11.25 -17.22
N TYR A 495 -1.72 12.00 -17.40
CA TYR A 495 -0.89 12.06 -18.62
C TYR A 495 -1.61 12.57 -19.87
N LEU A 496 -2.43 13.62 -19.75
CA LEU A 496 -3.16 14.21 -20.87
C LEU A 496 -2.38 15.32 -21.56
N HIS A 497 -2.88 15.76 -22.72
CA HIS A 497 -2.26 16.82 -23.53
C HIS A 497 -2.09 18.11 -22.71
N ASP A 498 -3.08 18.46 -21.89
CA ASP A 498 -3.08 19.62 -20.98
C ASP A 498 -1.95 19.57 -19.93
N HIS A 499 -1.33 18.40 -19.70
CA HIS A 499 -0.19 18.24 -18.79
C HIS A 499 1.18 18.42 -19.44
N PHE A 500 1.25 18.63 -20.76
CA PHE A 500 2.53 18.77 -21.48
C PHE A 500 2.51 19.89 -22.52
N ALA A 501 1.33 20.28 -23.03
CA ALA A 501 1.19 21.42 -23.93
C ALA A 501 1.64 22.70 -23.22
N GLY A 502 2.64 23.38 -23.76
CA GLY A 502 3.23 24.59 -23.16
C GLY A 502 4.23 24.34 -22.03
N TYR A 503 4.56 23.08 -21.72
CA TYR A 503 5.64 22.76 -20.78
C TYR A 503 6.98 22.92 -21.49
N ASP A 504 7.56 24.12 -21.44
CA ASP A 504 8.81 24.45 -22.12
C ASP A 504 9.94 24.83 -21.15
N HIS A 505 9.70 24.80 -19.84
CA HIS A 505 10.70 25.12 -18.84
C HIS A 505 10.51 24.36 -17.52
N ILE A 506 11.59 24.31 -16.75
CA ILE A 506 11.61 23.79 -15.38
C ILE A 506 12.33 24.78 -14.47
N LEU A 507 11.90 24.85 -13.21
CA LEU A 507 12.56 25.65 -12.17
C LEU A 507 13.31 24.77 -11.17
N ALA A 508 14.43 25.31 -10.69
CA ALA A 508 15.23 24.75 -9.61
C ALA A 508 15.74 25.85 -8.68
N ILE A 509 16.33 25.44 -7.56
CA ILE A 509 16.90 26.36 -6.57
C ILE A 509 18.32 25.90 -6.24
N THR A 510 19.23 26.84 -6.30
CA THR A 510 20.63 26.71 -5.86
C THR A 510 20.87 27.73 -4.75
N TYR A 511 21.99 27.64 -4.05
CA TYR A 511 22.35 28.63 -3.04
C TYR A 511 23.83 29.00 -3.14
N THR A 512 24.14 30.26 -2.84
CA THR A 512 25.52 30.74 -2.74
C THR A 512 25.94 30.72 -1.27
N ASP A 513 27.02 30.01 -0.98
CA ASP A 513 27.60 29.95 0.37
C ASP A 513 28.38 31.23 0.73
N GLN A 514 28.88 31.29 1.97
CA GLN A 514 29.66 32.44 2.46
C GLN A 514 30.98 32.66 1.71
N ASN A 515 31.47 31.65 1.00
CA ASN A 515 32.69 31.73 0.17
C ASN A 515 32.38 32.15 -1.27
N GLY A 516 31.12 32.45 -1.59
CA GLY A 516 30.69 32.81 -2.94
C GLY A 516 30.54 31.63 -3.89
N SER A 517 30.62 30.38 -3.41
CA SER A 517 30.46 29.19 -4.23
C SER A 517 28.98 28.80 -4.34
N GLU A 518 28.53 28.50 -5.56
CA GLU A 518 27.15 28.10 -5.83
C GLU A 518 26.98 26.59 -5.74
N HIS A 519 25.99 26.15 -4.98
CA HIS A 519 25.68 24.74 -4.73
C HIS A 519 24.22 24.43 -5.03
N TRP A 520 23.95 23.20 -5.45
CA TRP A 520 22.58 22.72 -5.64
C TRP A 520 21.91 22.44 -4.31
N LEU A 521 20.69 22.94 -4.16
CA LEU A 521 19.83 22.52 -3.06
C LEU A 521 19.41 21.06 -3.32
N PRO A 522 19.36 20.16 -2.31
CA PRO A 522 19.01 18.75 -2.48
C PRO A 522 17.50 18.55 -2.75
N PHE A 523 17.01 19.15 -3.83
CA PHE A 523 15.61 19.20 -4.21
C PHE A 523 15.42 18.87 -5.71
N VAL A 524 15.88 19.76 -6.59
CA VAL A 524 15.98 19.53 -8.04
C VAL A 524 17.47 19.50 -8.38
N ASN A 525 17.95 18.44 -9.05
CA ASN A 525 19.37 18.32 -9.41
C ASN A 525 19.72 19.03 -10.74
N GLU A 526 20.99 18.96 -11.16
CA GLU A 526 21.48 19.60 -12.39
C GLU A 526 20.75 19.14 -13.66
N GLN A 527 20.28 17.89 -13.65
CA GLN A 527 19.55 17.33 -14.78
C GLN A 527 18.10 17.85 -14.86
N GLY A 528 17.58 18.47 -13.79
CA GLY A 528 16.20 18.92 -13.68
C GLY A 528 15.26 17.91 -13.04
N ARG A 529 15.81 17.00 -12.24
CA ARG A 529 15.11 15.83 -11.72
C ARG A 529 14.89 15.95 -10.22
N LEU A 530 13.75 15.47 -9.74
CA LEU A 530 13.48 15.32 -8.32
C LEU A 530 13.86 13.90 -7.88
N LEU A 531 15.00 13.75 -7.21
CA LEU A 531 15.50 12.46 -6.72
C LEU A 531 15.04 12.19 -5.29
N SER A 532 15.32 10.98 -4.79
CA SER A 532 15.01 10.60 -3.40
C SER A 532 15.63 11.62 -2.44
N PRO A 533 14.90 12.09 -1.42
CA PRO A 533 13.57 11.65 -1.00
C PRO A 533 12.38 12.44 -1.62
N ASN A 534 12.60 13.36 -2.55
CA ASN A 534 11.62 14.33 -3.10
C ASN A 534 10.59 13.74 -4.10
N TRP A 535 10.17 12.49 -3.88
CA TRP A 535 9.22 11.77 -4.72
C TRP A 535 7.78 11.90 -4.22
N GLY A 536 6.84 11.25 -4.91
CA GLY A 536 5.44 11.18 -4.50
C GLY A 536 4.80 12.57 -4.45
N ARG A 537 4.21 12.92 -3.30
CA ARG A 537 3.50 14.19 -3.12
C ARG A 537 4.40 15.44 -3.18
N VAL A 538 5.68 15.32 -2.81
CA VAL A 538 6.64 16.44 -2.92
C VAL A 538 6.94 16.72 -4.40
N HIS A 539 7.09 15.66 -5.20
CA HIS A 539 7.18 15.79 -6.65
C HIS A 539 5.91 16.42 -7.24
N SER A 540 4.73 15.90 -6.90
CA SER A 540 3.46 16.44 -7.42
C SER A 540 3.27 17.92 -7.07
N MET A 541 3.59 18.31 -5.83
CA MET A 541 3.56 19.70 -5.38
C MET A 541 4.40 20.60 -6.29
N TRP A 542 5.66 20.25 -6.56
CA TRP A 542 6.54 21.08 -7.38
C TRP A 542 6.14 21.07 -8.85
N ALA A 543 5.85 19.89 -9.41
CA ALA A 543 5.47 19.75 -10.81
C ALA A 543 4.23 20.56 -11.17
N ASN A 544 3.24 20.62 -10.28
CA ASN A 544 1.98 21.35 -10.49
C ASN A 544 2.13 22.89 -10.42
N ILE A 545 3.29 23.42 -10.02
CA ILE A 545 3.44 24.85 -9.67
C ILE A 545 4.63 25.49 -10.36
N ALA A 546 5.74 24.78 -10.46
CA ALA A 546 7.03 25.30 -10.93
C ALA A 546 7.48 24.70 -12.26
N VAL A 547 6.65 23.83 -12.85
CA VAL A 547 6.92 23.16 -14.12
C VAL A 547 5.72 23.25 -15.08
N THR A 548 4.71 24.08 -14.75
CA THR A 548 3.45 24.21 -15.50
C THR A 548 3.51 25.36 -16.54
N PRO A 549 2.71 25.35 -17.63
CA PRO A 549 2.72 26.37 -18.68
C PRO A 549 2.27 27.74 -18.20
N ASN A 550 1.45 27.74 -17.14
CA ASN A 550 0.89 28.94 -16.54
C ASN A 550 1.27 28.94 -15.07
N ILE A 551 2.46 29.47 -14.77
CA ILE A 551 2.93 29.58 -13.39
C ILE A 551 2.10 30.65 -12.65
N ASP A 552 1.48 30.23 -11.55
CA ASP A 552 0.87 31.15 -10.58
C ASP A 552 1.97 31.71 -9.67
N ASN A 553 2.29 33.00 -9.83
CA ASN A 553 3.35 33.65 -9.06
C ASN A 553 3.14 33.55 -7.56
N LYS A 554 1.90 33.67 -7.05
CA LYS A 554 1.61 33.61 -5.62
C LYS A 554 1.88 32.21 -5.06
N ARG A 555 1.48 31.16 -5.79
CA ARG A 555 1.80 29.78 -5.40
C ARG A 555 3.30 29.53 -5.52
N LEU A 556 3.95 29.96 -6.60
CA LEU A 556 5.39 29.81 -6.76
C LEU A 556 6.18 30.43 -5.60
N HIS A 557 5.85 31.67 -5.20
CA HIS A 557 6.49 32.34 -4.07
C HIS A 557 6.34 31.55 -2.77
N LYS A 558 5.13 31.03 -2.50
CA LYS A 558 4.86 30.18 -1.34
C LYS A 558 5.73 28.92 -1.33
N PHE A 559 5.94 28.27 -2.49
CA PHE A 559 6.70 27.03 -2.53
C PHE A 559 8.22 27.24 -2.62
N ILE A 560 8.69 28.36 -3.18
CA ILE A 560 10.08 28.81 -3.01
C ILE A 560 10.36 29.01 -1.52
N MET A 561 9.47 29.68 -0.81
CA MET A 561 9.55 29.86 0.64
C MET A 561 9.65 28.51 1.37
N LYS A 562 8.70 27.59 1.13
CA LYS A 562 8.72 26.28 1.78
C LYS A 562 9.99 25.49 1.48
N VAL A 563 10.41 25.43 0.22
CA VAL A 563 11.58 24.65 -0.20
C VAL A 563 12.88 25.24 0.37
N THR A 564 13.06 26.56 0.32
CA THR A 564 14.28 27.23 0.84
C THR A 564 14.37 27.16 2.35
N ALA A 565 13.27 27.33 3.09
CA ALA A 565 13.25 27.14 4.54
C ALA A 565 13.57 25.69 4.91
N PHE A 566 12.85 24.72 4.33
CA PHE A 566 12.99 23.31 4.68
C PHE A 566 14.40 22.78 4.37
N TRP A 567 14.88 22.96 3.14
CA TRP A 567 16.18 22.44 2.75
C TRP A 567 17.34 23.29 3.26
N GLY A 568 17.16 24.61 3.39
CA GLY A 568 18.18 25.47 3.99
C GLY A 568 18.52 25.02 5.42
N ILE A 569 17.50 24.78 6.23
CA ILE A 569 17.67 24.30 7.61
C ILE A 569 18.22 22.86 7.64
N ASN A 570 17.69 21.94 6.81
CA ASN A 570 18.20 20.56 6.76
C ASN A 570 19.65 20.46 6.24
N CYS A 571 20.10 21.41 5.43
CA CYS A 571 21.49 21.54 5.01
C CYS A 571 22.39 22.22 6.06
N GLY A 572 21.85 22.67 7.19
CA GLY A 572 22.60 23.39 8.22
C GLY A 572 23.00 24.81 7.81
N LEU A 573 22.28 25.41 6.85
CA LEU A 573 22.54 26.77 6.39
C LEU A 573 21.98 27.79 7.37
N ASN A 574 22.72 28.87 7.60
CA ASN A 574 22.17 30.05 8.25
C ASN A 574 21.38 30.86 7.19
N LEU A 575 20.05 30.84 7.30
CA LEU A 575 19.15 31.43 6.31
C LEU A 575 19.40 32.93 6.09
N ASP A 576 19.79 33.69 7.12
CA ASP A 576 20.03 35.13 7.02
C ASP A 576 21.29 35.49 6.21
N ASN A 577 22.21 34.52 6.06
CA ASN A 577 23.51 34.72 5.41
C ASN A 577 23.63 34.02 4.05
N VAL A 578 22.53 33.49 3.52
CA VAL A 578 22.52 32.74 2.26
C VAL A 578 21.61 33.40 1.24
N VAL A 579 22.09 33.45 0.01
CA VAL A 579 21.30 33.86 -1.16
C VAL A 579 20.90 32.61 -1.92
N PHE A 580 19.60 32.38 -2.07
CA PHE A 580 19.07 31.32 -2.91
C PHE A 580 18.87 31.85 -4.32
N ASN A 581 19.49 31.21 -5.32
CA ASN A 581 19.34 31.59 -6.73
C ASN A 581 18.28 30.71 -7.38
N ILE A 582 17.29 31.35 -8.01
CA ILE A 582 16.20 30.69 -8.70
C ILE A 582 16.65 30.46 -10.14
N LYS A 583 16.73 29.18 -10.51
CA LYS A 583 17.25 28.74 -11.80
C LYS A 583 16.09 28.34 -12.70
N LEU A 584 16.17 28.72 -13.98
CA LEU A 584 15.28 28.28 -15.04
C LEU A 584 16.08 27.52 -16.08
N LYS A 585 15.47 26.45 -16.60
CA LYS A 585 16.01 25.70 -17.73
C LYS A 585 14.92 25.42 -18.73
N LYS A 586 15.19 25.69 -20.00
CA LYS A 586 14.29 25.34 -21.09
C LYS A 586 14.33 23.84 -21.36
N ILE A 587 13.16 23.25 -21.58
CA ILE A 587 12.98 21.85 -21.96
C ILE A 587 12.07 21.77 -23.19
N SER A 588 12.06 20.61 -23.85
CA SER A 588 11.18 20.36 -24.98
C SER A 588 10.29 19.14 -24.73
N ALA A 589 9.00 19.31 -25.02
CA ALA A 589 7.96 18.29 -24.97
C ALA A 589 7.29 18.15 -26.35
N PRO A 590 8.00 17.64 -27.37
CA PRO A 590 7.49 17.61 -28.74
C PRO A 590 6.32 16.62 -28.89
N SER A 591 5.37 16.95 -29.77
CA SER A 591 4.23 16.06 -30.11
C SER A 591 4.62 14.86 -30.98
N HIS A 592 5.88 14.79 -31.42
CA HIS A 592 6.45 13.71 -32.22
C HIS A 592 7.67 13.10 -31.52
N TRP A 593 7.96 11.84 -31.85
CA TRP A 593 9.09 11.13 -31.26
C TRP A 593 10.42 11.74 -31.71
N VAL A 594 11.31 11.99 -30.75
CA VAL A 594 12.66 12.52 -30.97
C VAL A 594 13.67 11.59 -30.31
N HIS A 595 14.67 11.15 -31.08
CA HIS A 595 15.75 10.34 -30.53
C HIS A 595 16.50 11.10 -29.43
N ASP A 596 16.69 10.44 -28.29
CA ASP A 596 17.44 10.91 -27.12
C ASP A 596 16.89 12.19 -26.47
N GLN A 597 15.57 12.36 -26.54
CA GLN A 597 14.90 13.55 -26.00
C GLN A 597 15.16 13.76 -24.49
N LEU A 598 15.23 12.68 -23.71
CA LEU A 598 15.48 12.78 -22.26
C LEU A 598 16.85 13.43 -21.99
N HIS A 599 17.91 12.96 -22.65
CA HIS A 599 19.25 13.52 -22.49
C HIS A 599 19.38 14.93 -23.04
N LYS A 600 18.71 15.25 -24.17
CA LYS A 600 18.63 16.63 -24.67
C LYS A 600 18.01 17.57 -23.62
N ASN A 601 16.94 17.13 -22.97
CA ASN A 601 16.37 17.85 -21.85
C ASN A 601 17.31 17.89 -20.64
N PHE A 602 18.12 16.85 -20.37
CA PHE A 602 19.11 16.88 -19.28
C PHE A 602 20.24 17.88 -19.51
N THR A 603 20.74 18.03 -20.74
CA THR A 603 21.90 18.88 -21.04
C THR A 603 21.56 20.35 -21.31
N SER A 604 20.28 20.72 -21.33
CA SER A 604 19.88 22.11 -21.54
C SER A 604 20.43 23.01 -20.42
N PRO A 605 20.94 24.22 -20.74
CA PRO A 605 21.61 25.06 -19.77
C PRO A 605 20.62 25.66 -18.76
N TRP A 606 21.14 25.97 -17.57
CA TRP A 606 20.42 26.73 -16.54
C TRP A 606 20.80 28.20 -16.60
N SER A 607 19.81 29.08 -16.44
CA SER A 607 20.02 30.51 -16.22
C SER A 607 19.47 30.91 -14.85
N THR A 608 20.13 31.84 -14.17
CA THR A 608 19.56 32.47 -12.97
C THR A 608 18.55 33.52 -13.43
N ILE A 609 17.31 33.41 -12.97
CA ILE A 609 16.23 34.35 -13.30
C ILE A 609 15.83 35.24 -12.13
N GLY A 610 16.24 34.92 -10.91
CA GLY A 610 15.89 35.67 -9.72
C GLY A 610 16.57 35.14 -8.47
N THR A 611 16.27 35.76 -7.33
CA THR A 611 16.86 35.37 -6.04
C THR A 611 15.83 35.36 -4.91
N ALA A 612 16.10 34.58 -3.87
CA ALA A 612 15.34 34.58 -2.63
C ALA A 612 16.31 34.74 -1.45
N LYS A 613 15.97 35.64 -0.52
CA LYS A 613 16.78 35.91 0.68
C LYS A 613 15.90 35.90 1.91
N TRP A 614 16.42 35.33 2.98
CA TRP A 614 15.78 35.37 4.29
C TRP A 614 16.42 36.49 5.13
N THR A 615 15.60 37.20 5.89
CA THR A 615 16.04 38.20 6.87
C THR A 615 15.03 38.22 8.00
N ASP A 616 15.48 37.98 9.23
CA ASP A 616 14.62 37.96 10.42
C ASP A 616 13.40 37.03 10.24
N GLN A 617 13.65 35.82 9.73
CA GLN A 617 12.63 34.80 9.45
C GLN A 617 11.58 35.19 8.39
N LYS A 618 11.81 36.27 7.63
CA LYS A 618 10.98 36.67 6.50
C LYS A 618 11.73 36.47 5.20
N ILE A 619 11.03 36.00 4.17
CA ILE A 619 11.59 35.80 2.84
C ILE A 619 11.24 36.98 1.92
N SER A 620 12.24 37.49 1.22
CA SER A 620 12.08 38.35 0.05
C SER A 620 12.43 37.53 -1.19
N VAL A 621 11.50 37.46 -2.15
CA VAL A 621 11.70 36.79 -3.44
C VAL A 621 11.68 37.85 -4.53
N ASP A 622 12.78 37.93 -5.29
CA ASP A 622 12.94 38.78 -6.45
C ASP A 622 12.87 37.91 -7.70
N LEU A 623 11.80 38.07 -8.47
CA LEU A 623 11.51 37.32 -9.68
C LEU A 623 10.89 38.25 -10.74
N PRO A 624 11.09 37.96 -12.03
CA PRO A 624 10.44 38.70 -13.11
C PRO A 624 8.91 38.60 -13.00
N ASP A 625 8.21 39.70 -13.30
CA ASP A 625 6.75 39.78 -13.20
C ASP A 625 6.03 38.68 -14.00
N ASN A 626 6.60 38.29 -15.14
CA ASN A 626 6.08 37.22 -15.98
C ASN A 626 7.16 36.21 -16.40
N ILE A 627 7.34 35.17 -15.58
CA ILE A 627 8.27 34.06 -15.86
C ILE A 627 7.89 33.32 -17.15
N ASN A 628 6.61 33.28 -17.51
CA ASN A 628 6.14 32.57 -18.71
C ASN A 628 6.59 33.25 -20.03
N GLN A 629 7.20 34.44 -19.97
CA GLN A 629 7.77 35.15 -21.13
C GLN A 629 9.29 34.95 -21.30
N LEU A 630 9.95 34.31 -20.34
CA LEU A 630 11.41 34.11 -20.32
C LEU A 630 11.87 32.94 -21.20
#